data_AF-A0A3F2UXU8-F1
#
_entry.id   AF-A0A3F2UXU8-F1
#
_cell.length_a   1.000
_cell.length_b   1.000
_cell.length_c   1.000
_cell.angle_alpha   90.00
_cell.angle_beta   90.00
_cell.angle_gamma   90.00
#
_symmetry.space_group_name_H-M   'P 1'
#
loop_
_entity.id
_entity.type
_entity.pdbx_description
1 polymer ?
#
loop_
_entity_poly.entity_id
_entity_poly.type
_entity_poly.pdbx_seq_one_letter_code
_entity_poly.pdbx_strand_id
1 'polypeptide(L)'
;MQKFDAIRPYHDYEVPDVIERLLQSDALIQAIIHVQFPFASRYLEKGLVRFMRYRIHNNMKDVKTVDDFQRRMHSFLESTINKSITEFTYGGHENLQPDTPYIFISNHRDITMDSALLNYVLVQAGRDTAEIAIGDNLLSNPLVSDLLRLNKSFVVKRSVSGLKAKYQALTDLSHYIHDAKDNGRSIWIAQREGRAKDGFDITDPAIMKMLHIWPKKESGMDFASAIAQLNLVPVSISYEYDPCDGLKATEMQARENADYVKSEGEDVESIMRGIALPKGRVHIQIGKPLEGTYADPDAVAQALDEQIVQNYKLFPPSLLAIEHLANLGKAMHSFKEEYRSRINEITLQSRESLARIEPQDLARQAAEFSARLAHYPVQVQQYILEMYANPLLNKHKYSLS
;
A
#
# COMPACT_ATOMS: atom_id res chain seq x y z
N MET A 1 12.98 -27.33 11.29
CA MET A 1 12.35 -26.41 10.34
C MET A 1 10.94 -26.90 10.09
N GLN A 2 9.95 -26.12 10.50
CA GLN A 2 8.55 -26.32 10.17
C GLN A 2 8.26 -25.81 8.75
N LYS A 3 7.10 -26.20 8.22
CA LYS A 3 6.58 -25.76 6.93
C LYS A 3 6.56 -24.22 6.88
N PHE A 4 7.07 -23.62 5.80
CA PHE A 4 7.09 -22.17 5.55
C PHE A 4 7.94 -21.28 6.48
N ASP A 5 8.79 -21.81 7.36
CA ASP A 5 9.60 -21.01 8.31
C ASP A 5 10.34 -19.82 7.68
N ALA A 6 10.76 -19.96 6.42
CA ALA A 6 11.50 -18.94 5.69
C ALA A 6 10.63 -17.78 5.16
N ILE A 7 9.30 -17.89 5.23
CA ILE A 7 8.37 -16.88 4.69
C ILE A 7 7.25 -16.49 5.65
N ARG A 8 6.83 -17.35 6.58
CA ARG A 8 5.67 -17.09 7.45
C ARG A 8 5.91 -15.96 8.46
N PRO A 9 4.84 -15.35 9.01
CA PRO A 9 4.90 -14.53 10.21
C PRO A 9 5.37 -15.33 11.43
N TYR A 10 5.70 -14.61 12.51
CA TYR A 10 6.04 -15.27 13.78
C TYR A 10 4.83 -15.94 14.42
N HIS A 11 5.09 -17.02 15.15
CA HIS A 11 4.15 -17.63 16.09
C HIS A 11 4.32 -17.03 17.49
N ASP A 12 3.30 -17.19 18.33
CA ASP A 12 3.28 -16.63 19.69
C ASP A 12 4.51 -17.02 20.52
N TYR A 13 4.96 -18.28 20.42
CA TYR A 13 6.13 -18.74 21.18
C TYR A 13 7.45 -18.08 20.75
N GLU A 14 7.51 -17.46 19.57
CA GLU A 14 8.69 -16.75 19.06
C GLU A 14 8.71 -15.27 19.48
N VAL A 15 7.56 -14.72 19.91
CA VAL A 15 7.39 -13.28 20.16
C VAL A 15 8.32 -12.73 21.24
N PRO A 16 8.47 -13.36 22.43
CA PRO A 16 9.34 -12.83 23.48
C PRO A 16 10.80 -12.66 23.02
N ASP A 17 11.34 -13.67 22.33
CA ASP A 17 12.72 -13.68 21.84
C ASP A 17 12.96 -12.62 20.75
N VAL A 18 11.96 -12.41 19.88
CA VAL A 18 12.03 -11.38 18.83
C VAL A 18 12.00 -9.98 19.46
N ILE A 19 11.12 -9.74 20.44
CA ILE A 19 11.05 -8.46 21.15
C ILE A 19 12.36 -8.16 21.89
N GLU A 20 12.95 -9.15 22.56
CA GLU A 20 14.23 -8.97 23.23
C GLU A 20 15.34 -8.58 22.24
N ARG A 21 15.42 -9.28 21.10
CA ARG A 21 16.39 -8.96 20.04
C ARG A 21 16.20 -7.54 19.49
N LEU A 22 14.95 -7.12 19.25
CA LEU A 22 14.64 -5.76 18.80
C LEU A 22 15.05 -4.72 19.85
N LEU A 23 14.76 -4.96 21.12
CA LEU A 23 15.14 -4.08 22.23
C LEU A 23 16.65 -3.99 22.44
N GLN A 24 17.41 -5.02 22.04
CA GLN A 24 18.87 -5.03 22.12
C GLN A 24 19.52 -4.11 21.08
N SER A 25 18.85 -3.82 19.96
CA SER A 25 19.39 -3.04 18.85
C SER A 25 19.48 -1.52 19.12
N ASP A 26 20.70 -1.00 19.19
CA ASP A 26 20.92 0.45 19.28
C ASP A 26 20.44 1.19 18.03
N ALA A 27 20.59 0.60 16.84
CA ALA A 27 20.17 1.19 15.59
C ALA A 27 18.65 1.46 15.54
N LEU A 28 17.85 0.51 16.04
CA LEU A 28 16.40 0.67 16.12
C LEU A 28 16.01 1.78 17.11
N ILE A 29 16.61 1.78 18.31
CA ILE A 29 16.32 2.77 19.34
C ILE A 29 16.71 4.18 18.87
N GLN A 30 17.85 4.33 18.20
CA GLN A 30 18.31 5.59 17.62
C GLN A 30 17.38 6.07 16.49
N ALA A 31 16.89 5.17 15.62
CA ALA A 31 15.93 5.53 14.59
C ALA A 31 14.62 6.07 15.19
N ILE A 32 14.10 5.41 16.23
CA ILE A 32 12.91 5.87 16.96
C ILE A 32 13.15 7.25 17.59
N ILE A 33 14.32 7.48 18.19
CA ILE A 33 14.68 8.77 18.80
C ILE A 33 14.73 9.88 17.76
N HIS A 34 15.39 9.66 16.62
CA HIS A 34 15.50 10.67 15.57
C HIS A 34 14.14 11.11 15.05
N VAL A 35 13.17 10.21 15.00
CA VAL A 35 11.82 10.51 14.50
C VAL A 35 10.94 11.16 15.56
N GLN A 36 11.02 10.73 16.81
CA GLN A 36 10.24 11.32 17.90
C GLN A 36 10.81 12.66 18.40
N PHE A 37 12.13 12.84 18.29
CA PHE A 37 12.86 14.00 18.79
C PHE A 37 13.86 14.53 17.75
N PRO A 38 13.37 15.07 16.61
CA PRO A 38 14.23 15.48 15.49
C PRO A 38 15.21 16.61 15.83
N PHE A 39 14.96 17.37 16.90
CA PHE A 39 15.82 18.47 17.37
C PHE A 39 16.68 18.08 18.59
N ALA A 40 16.73 16.81 18.97
CA ALA A 40 17.54 16.38 20.11
C ALA A 40 19.03 16.60 19.85
N SER A 41 19.73 17.20 20.81
CA SER A 41 21.18 17.38 20.73
C SER A 41 21.92 16.06 20.87
N ARG A 42 22.96 15.83 20.05
CA ARG A 42 23.83 14.63 20.08
C ARG A 42 24.43 14.36 21.47
N TYR A 43 24.60 15.39 22.30
CA TYR A 43 25.12 15.24 23.66
C TYR A 43 24.17 14.52 24.62
N LEU A 44 22.85 14.56 24.37
CA LEU A 44 21.84 13.89 25.19
C LEU A 44 21.51 12.48 24.68
N GLU A 45 22.05 12.09 23.53
CA GLU A 45 21.66 10.89 22.78
C GLU A 45 21.84 9.60 23.59
N LYS A 46 22.94 9.45 24.34
CA LYS A 46 23.18 8.25 25.18
C LYS A 46 22.16 8.12 26.33
N GLY A 47 21.80 9.24 26.95
CA GLY A 47 20.77 9.26 28.01
C GLY A 47 19.39 8.95 27.46
N LEU A 48 19.05 9.56 26.31
CA LEU A 48 17.83 9.32 25.55
C LEU A 48 17.71 7.86 25.10
N VAL A 49 18.77 7.25 24.57
CA VAL A 49 18.80 5.82 24.19
C VAL A 49 18.49 4.93 25.39
N ARG A 50 19.11 5.18 26.54
CA ARG A 50 18.85 4.37 27.75
C ARG A 50 17.42 4.55 28.26
N PHE A 51 16.93 5.79 28.29
CA PHE A 51 15.56 6.11 28.66
C PHE A 51 14.54 5.48 27.72
N MET A 52 14.74 5.61 26.40
CA MET A 52 13.85 5.05 25.38
C MET A 52 13.85 3.53 25.42
N ARG A 53 15.02 2.90 25.58
CA ARG A 53 15.11 1.45 25.75
C ARG A 53 14.34 0.98 26.98
N TYR A 54 14.51 1.64 28.12
CA TYR A 54 13.75 1.34 29.34
C TYR A 54 12.25 1.53 29.12
N ARG A 55 11.85 2.64 28.47
CA ARG A 55 10.45 2.94 28.16
C ARG A 55 9.84 1.88 27.25
N ILE A 56 10.51 1.51 26.15
CA ILE A 56 9.99 0.50 25.21
C ILE A 56 9.97 -0.87 25.89
N HIS A 57 11.01 -1.24 26.64
CA HIS A 57 11.03 -2.50 27.38
C HIS A 57 9.88 -2.60 28.39
N ASN A 58 9.67 -1.57 29.22
CA ASN A 58 8.57 -1.58 30.18
C ASN A 58 7.20 -1.53 29.51
N ASN A 59 7.09 -0.93 28.31
CA ASN A 59 5.88 -1.05 27.50
C ASN A 59 5.74 -2.49 27.01
N MET A 60 6.73 -3.09 26.37
CA MET A 60 6.61 -4.38 25.69
C MET A 60 6.67 -5.62 26.60
N LYS A 61 6.96 -5.48 27.90
CA LYS A 61 7.11 -6.62 28.84
C LYS A 61 5.90 -7.56 28.92
N ASP A 62 4.71 -7.03 28.67
CA ASP A 62 3.45 -7.80 28.74
C ASP A 62 3.06 -8.39 27.38
N VAL A 63 3.84 -8.16 26.32
CA VAL A 63 3.59 -8.71 24.98
C VAL A 63 4.19 -10.10 24.91
N LYS A 64 3.33 -11.12 24.90
CA LYS A 64 3.74 -12.52 24.83
C LYS A 64 3.25 -13.23 23.58
N THR A 65 2.30 -12.63 22.88
CA THR A 65 1.65 -13.19 21.69
C THR A 65 1.67 -12.19 20.54
N VAL A 66 1.44 -12.69 19.32
CA VAL A 66 1.29 -11.84 18.13
C VAL A 66 0.09 -10.91 18.31
N ASP A 67 -0.97 -11.41 18.92
CA ASP A 67 -2.19 -10.66 19.22
C ASP A 67 -1.95 -9.49 20.21
N ASP A 68 -1.14 -9.70 21.26
CA ASP A 68 -0.72 -8.61 22.14
C ASP A 68 0.06 -7.52 21.40
N PHE A 69 0.91 -7.91 20.45
CA PHE A 69 1.66 -6.98 19.62
C PHE A 69 0.73 -6.21 18.68
N GLN A 70 -0.21 -6.90 18.01
CA GLN A 70 -1.23 -6.29 17.15
C GLN A 70 -2.07 -5.25 17.90
N ARG A 71 -2.50 -5.54 19.14
CA ARG A 71 -3.23 -4.58 19.99
C ARG A 71 -2.44 -3.29 20.21
N ARG A 72 -1.12 -3.38 20.43
CA ARG A 72 -0.28 -2.19 20.58
C ARG A 72 -0.10 -1.43 19.29
N MET A 73 0.07 -2.16 18.19
CA MET A 73 0.13 -1.58 16.85
C MET A 73 -1.17 -0.87 16.48
N HIS A 74 -2.31 -1.39 16.91
CA HIS A 74 -3.61 -0.75 16.73
C HIS A 74 -3.67 0.63 17.41
N SER A 75 -3.29 0.75 18.68
CA SER A 75 -3.24 2.05 19.36
C SER A 75 -2.23 3.02 18.73
N PHE A 76 -1.08 2.51 18.26
CA PHE A 76 -0.12 3.32 17.52
C PHE A 76 -0.69 3.84 16.19
N LEU A 77 -1.39 2.98 15.46
CA LEU A 77 -2.01 3.31 14.19
C LEU A 77 -3.15 4.31 14.37
N GLU A 78 -4.00 4.13 15.39
CA GLU A 78 -5.04 5.09 15.76
C GLU A 78 -4.45 6.48 16.03
N SER A 79 -3.36 6.56 16.81
CA SER A 79 -2.65 7.83 17.00
C SER A 79 -2.08 8.40 15.69
N THR A 80 -1.63 7.56 14.76
CA THR A 80 -1.06 7.98 13.48
C THR A 80 -2.15 8.53 12.55
N ILE A 81 -3.31 7.87 12.50
CA ILE A 81 -4.51 8.33 11.79
C ILE A 81 -4.88 9.72 12.32
N ASN A 82 -5.08 9.85 13.64
CA ASN A 82 -5.50 11.12 14.26
C ASN A 82 -4.53 12.30 14.05
N LYS A 83 -3.24 12.02 13.83
CA LYS A 83 -2.22 13.07 13.63
C LYS A 83 -1.97 13.42 12.16
N SER A 84 -2.13 12.46 11.25
CA SER A 84 -1.68 12.59 9.86
C SER A 84 -2.81 12.53 8.83
N ILE A 85 -4.02 12.16 9.22
CA ILE A 85 -5.20 12.06 8.36
C ILE A 85 -6.27 13.02 8.89
N THR A 86 -6.70 13.95 8.04
CA THR A 86 -7.71 14.97 8.38
C THR A 86 -9.10 14.35 8.49
N GLU A 87 -9.41 13.37 7.65
CA GLU A 87 -10.67 12.62 7.66
C GLU A 87 -10.38 11.19 7.21
N PHE A 88 -10.70 10.20 8.04
CA PHE A 88 -10.60 8.80 7.70
C PHE A 88 -12.00 8.22 7.53
N THR A 89 -12.31 7.70 6.36
CA THR A 89 -13.61 7.08 6.07
C THR A 89 -13.41 5.67 5.50
N TYR A 90 -14.34 4.77 5.73
CA TYR A 90 -14.31 3.44 5.14
C TYR A 90 -15.72 2.91 4.88
N GLY A 91 -15.83 1.96 3.95
CA GLY A 91 -17.11 1.35 3.56
C GLY A 91 -16.93 -0.03 2.93
N GLY A 92 -18.04 -0.75 2.76
CA GLY A 92 -18.09 -2.05 2.08
C GLY A 92 -17.67 -3.25 2.92
N HIS A 93 -17.31 -3.05 4.19
CA HIS A 93 -17.03 -4.13 5.14
C HIS A 93 -18.26 -5.00 5.42
N GLU A 94 -19.46 -4.43 5.24
CA GLU A 94 -20.75 -5.11 5.31
C GLU A 94 -20.95 -6.18 4.22
N ASN A 95 -20.16 -6.16 3.13
CA ASN A 95 -20.21 -7.18 2.09
C ASN A 95 -19.52 -8.49 2.51
N LEU A 96 -18.78 -8.47 3.62
CA LEU A 96 -17.94 -9.59 4.06
C LEU A 96 -18.68 -10.47 5.08
N GLN A 97 -18.76 -11.77 4.82
CA GLN A 97 -19.39 -12.74 5.72
C GLN A 97 -18.54 -12.99 6.97
N PRO A 98 -19.13 -13.08 8.18
CA PRO A 98 -18.40 -13.44 9.40
C PRO A 98 -17.62 -14.76 9.24
N ASP A 99 -16.51 -14.90 9.99
CA ASP A 99 -15.67 -16.11 10.06
C ASP A 99 -15.17 -16.66 8.71
N THR A 100 -15.27 -15.86 7.64
CA THR A 100 -14.82 -16.22 6.30
C THR A 100 -13.48 -15.55 6.02
N PRO A 101 -12.44 -16.33 5.65
CA PRO A 101 -11.16 -15.79 5.22
C PRO A 101 -11.26 -15.25 3.79
N TYR A 102 -10.62 -14.10 3.57
CA TYR A 102 -10.58 -13.40 2.28
C TYR A 102 -9.15 -13.13 1.85
N ILE A 103 -8.93 -13.11 0.54
CA ILE A 103 -7.72 -12.53 -0.05
C ILE A 103 -8.05 -11.15 -0.57
N PHE A 104 -7.66 -10.14 0.20
CA PHE A 104 -7.80 -8.74 -0.17
C PHE A 104 -6.72 -8.35 -1.19
N ILE A 105 -7.15 -7.82 -2.32
CA ILE A 105 -6.27 -7.30 -3.36
C ILE A 105 -6.53 -5.82 -3.53
N SER A 106 -5.51 -4.98 -3.32
CA SER A 106 -5.69 -3.53 -3.37
C SER A 106 -4.72 -2.83 -4.33
N ASN A 107 -5.09 -1.63 -4.75
CA ASN A 107 -4.10 -0.68 -5.24
C ASN A 107 -3.08 -0.36 -4.13
N HIS A 108 -1.88 0.06 -4.52
CA HIS A 108 -0.78 0.21 -3.58
C HIS A 108 -0.04 1.53 -3.80
N ARG A 109 -0.18 2.46 -2.86
CA ARG A 109 0.39 3.81 -2.94
C ARG A 109 1.38 4.09 -1.84
N ASP A 110 1.18 3.54 -0.65
CA ASP A 110 2.08 3.66 0.48
C ASP A 110 2.62 2.28 0.88
N ILE A 111 3.93 2.18 1.15
CA ILE A 111 4.58 0.90 1.45
C ILE A 111 3.94 0.19 2.66
N THR A 112 3.57 0.94 3.70
CA THR A 112 3.14 0.38 4.99
C THR A 112 1.75 0.79 5.41
N MET A 113 1.32 2.02 5.07
CA MET A 113 0.03 2.53 5.53
C MET A 113 -1.15 1.82 4.86
N ASP A 114 -0.99 1.32 3.63
CA ASP A 114 -2.09 0.68 2.88
C ASP A 114 -2.65 -0.54 3.63
N SER A 115 -1.79 -1.50 3.95
CA SER A 115 -2.17 -2.70 4.69
C SER A 115 -2.52 -2.41 6.15
N ALA A 116 -1.85 -1.44 6.77
CA ALA A 116 -2.16 -1.01 8.13
C ALA A 116 -3.58 -0.43 8.22
N LEU A 117 -3.97 0.47 7.32
CA LEU A 117 -5.29 1.07 7.29
C LEU A 117 -6.39 0.04 6.97
N LEU A 118 -6.14 -0.90 6.06
CA LEU A 118 -7.07 -2.01 5.85
C LEU A 118 -7.26 -2.83 7.12
N ASN A 119 -6.18 -3.22 7.80
CA ASN A 119 -6.26 -3.97 9.05
C ASN A 119 -6.96 -3.18 10.16
N TYR A 120 -6.79 -1.85 10.21
CA TYR A 120 -7.57 -1.00 11.10
C TYR A 120 -9.07 -1.11 10.81
N VAL A 121 -9.48 -1.03 9.54
CA VAL A 121 -10.89 -1.17 9.14
C VAL A 121 -11.43 -2.56 9.52
N LEU A 122 -10.66 -3.63 9.30
CA LEU A 122 -11.07 -4.99 9.68
C LEU A 122 -11.31 -5.11 11.19
N VAL A 123 -10.41 -4.56 12.01
CA VAL A 123 -10.57 -4.54 13.47
C VAL A 123 -11.78 -3.72 13.90
N GLN A 124 -12.02 -2.54 13.30
CA GLN A 124 -13.20 -1.73 13.58
C GLN A 124 -14.50 -2.44 13.19
N ALA A 125 -14.45 -3.32 12.17
CA ALA A 125 -15.55 -4.18 11.76
C ALA A 125 -15.69 -5.46 12.62
N GLY A 126 -14.92 -5.60 13.70
CA GLY A 126 -14.96 -6.78 14.59
C GLY A 126 -14.34 -8.03 13.99
N ARG A 127 -13.38 -7.89 13.06
CA ARG A 127 -12.74 -8.99 12.33
C ARG A 127 -11.25 -9.08 12.66
N ASP A 128 -10.69 -10.26 12.43
CA ASP A 128 -9.24 -10.46 12.49
C ASP A 128 -8.50 -9.68 11.40
N THR A 129 -7.30 -9.22 11.73
CA THR A 129 -6.36 -8.60 10.80
C THR A 129 -5.90 -9.60 9.73
N ALA A 130 -5.72 -9.14 8.49
CA ALA A 130 -5.10 -9.91 7.43
C ALA A 130 -3.57 -10.01 7.60
N GLU A 131 -3.01 -11.14 7.15
CA GLU A 131 -1.57 -11.30 6.97
C GLU A 131 -1.08 -10.55 5.73
N ILE A 132 0.08 -9.91 5.81
CA ILE A 132 0.51 -8.90 4.85
C ILE A 132 1.62 -9.47 3.96
N ALA A 133 1.41 -9.51 2.64
CA ALA A 133 2.48 -9.85 1.70
C ALA A 133 3.50 -8.70 1.61
N ILE A 134 4.74 -8.97 1.96
CA ILE A 134 5.86 -8.04 1.81
C ILE A 134 6.97 -8.70 1.02
N GLY A 135 7.70 -7.94 0.21
CA GLY A 135 8.84 -8.55 -0.47
C GLY A 135 10.17 -8.43 0.27
N ASP A 136 11.07 -9.30 -0.13
CA ASP A 136 12.41 -9.47 0.46
C ASP A 136 13.35 -8.25 0.34
N ASN A 137 13.10 -7.31 -0.57
CA ASN A 137 13.84 -6.04 -0.63
C ASN A 137 13.74 -5.21 0.66
N LEU A 138 12.63 -5.32 1.41
CA LEU A 138 12.45 -4.62 2.69
C LEU A 138 13.16 -5.34 3.84
N LEU A 139 13.70 -6.54 3.61
CA LEU A 139 14.26 -7.43 4.63
C LEU A 139 15.78 -7.44 4.66
N SER A 140 16.44 -6.54 3.91
CA SER A 140 17.89 -6.38 3.97
C SER A 140 18.36 -6.01 5.38
N ASN A 141 17.52 -5.33 6.16
CA ASN A 141 17.73 -5.08 7.58
C ASN A 141 16.97 -6.12 8.44
N PRO A 142 17.67 -6.97 9.21
CA PRO A 142 17.05 -7.99 10.07
C PRO A 142 16.02 -7.44 11.06
N LEU A 143 16.20 -6.20 11.54
CA LEU A 143 15.29 -5.58 12.50
C LEU A 143 13.96 -5.18 11.87
N VAL A 144 14.02 -4.68 10.63
CA VAL A 144 12.82 -4.36 9.84
C VAL A 144 12.07 -5.65 9.50
N SER A 145 12.81 -6.69 9.14
CA SER A 145 12.26 -8.03 8.92
C SER A 145 11.53 -8.58 10.15
N ASP A 146 12.17 -8.49 11.32
CA ASP A 146 11.60 -8.93 12.60
C ASP A 146 10.29 -8.19 12.92
N LEU A 147 10.29 -6.85 12.80
CA LEU A 147 9.12 -6.01 13.07
C LEU A 147 7.96 -6.31 12.14
N LEU A 148 8.23 -6.45 10.83
CA LEU A 148 7.17 -6.72 9.86
C LEU A 148 6.58 -8.12 10.06
N ARG A 149 7.41 -9.14 10.34
CA ARG A 149 6.95 -10.51 10.60
C ARG A 149 6.20 -10.63 11.93
N LEU A 150 6.56 -9.84 12.96
CA LEU A 150 5.74 -9.70 14.17
C LEU A 150 4.39 -9.05 13.85
N ASN A 151 4.37 -8.15 12.88
CA ASN A 151 3.14 -7.52 12.39
C ASN A 151 2.38 -8.36 11.36
N LYS A 152 2.37 -9.70 11.52
CA LYS A 152 1.69 -10.66 10.63
C LYS A 152 2.11 -10.57 9.14
N SER A 153 3.30 -10.07 8.83
CA SER A 153 3.77 -10.04 7.43
C SER A 153 4.47 -11.33 7.04
N PHE A 154 4.21 -11.80 5.82
CA PHE A 154 4.89 -12.94 5.20
C PHE A 154 5.71 -12.51 3.98
N VAL A 155 6.79 -13.24 3.72
CA VAL A 155 7.84 -12.84 2.78
C VAL A 155 7.62 -13.41 1.39
N VAL A 156 7.55 -12.52 0.42
CA VAL A 156 7.62 -12.81 -1.01
C VAL A 156 9.08 -12.73 -1.45
N LYS A 157 9.67 -13.88 -1.77
CA LYS A 157 11.07 -13.97 -2.23
C LYS A 157 11.18 -13.58 -3.71
N ARG A 158 11.71 -12.39 -4.00
CA ARG A 158 11.82 -11.82 -5.36
C ARG A 158 13.23 -11.86 -5.91
N SER A 159 14.23 -11.70 -5.05
CA SER A 159 15.65 -11.61 -5.45
C SER A 159 16.29 -12.96 -5.80
N VAL A 160 15.49 -14.03 -5.95
CA VAL A 160 15.99 -15.36 -6.24
C VAL A 160 16.46 -15.46 -7.70
N SER A 161 17.70 -15.88 -7.91
CA SER A 161 18.25 -16.07 -9.26
C SER A 161 17.94 -17.46 -9.82
N GLY A 162 17.66 -17.53 -11.12
CA GLY A 162 17.40 -18.77 -11.85
C GLY A 162 15.93 -19.19 -11.89
N LEU A 163 15.51 -19.71 -13.05
CA LEU A 163 14.11 -20.03 -13.34
C LEU A 163 13.52 -21.07 -12.36
N LYS A 164 14.27 -22.13 -12.07
CA LYS A 164 13.84 -23.20 -11.15
C LYS A 164 13.59 -22.67 -9.73
N ALA A 165 14.50 -21.85 -9.23
CA ALA A 165 14.42 -21.32 -7.88
C ALA A 165 13.30 -20.27 -7.75
N LYS A 166 13.10 -19.44 -8.78
CA LYS A 166 11.93 -18.54 -8.86
C LYS A 166 10.61 -19.30 -8.87
N TYR A 167 10.49 -20.34 -9.68
CA TYR A 167 9.27 -21.17 -9.73
C TYR A 167 9.00 -21.86 -8.39
N GLN A 168 10.03 -22.36 -7.71
CA GLN A 168 9.88 -22.92 -6.36
C GLN A 168 9.40 -21.88 -5.35
N ALA A 169 10.00 -20.67 -5.35
CA ALA A 169 9.58 -19.58 -4.48
C ALA A 169 8.11 -19.19 -4.71
N LEU A 170 7.66 -19.10 -5.96
CA LEU A 170 6.27 -18.84 -6.31
C LEU A 170 5.34 -20.00 -5.91
N THR A 171 5.79 -21.25 -6.01
CA THR A 171 5.04 -22.43 -5.55
C THR A 171 4.87 -22.41 -4.03
N ASP A 172 5.92 -22.09 -3.28
CA ASP A 172 5.89 -22.00 -1.82
C ASP A 172 4.96 -20.87 -1.36
N LEU A 173 5.00 -19.72 -2.05
CA LEU A 173 4.10 -18.59 -1.82
C LEU A 173 2.64 -18.95 -2.09
N SER A 174 2.37 -19.58 -3.23
CA SER A 174 1.03 -20.06 -3.60
C SER A 174 0.51 -21.02 -2.52
N HIS A 175 1.33 -22.00 -2.12
CA HIS A 175 0.99 -22.95 -1.08
C HIS A 175 0.71 -22.28 0.26
N TYR A 176 1.53 -21.30 0.66
CA TYR A 176 1.32 -20.55 1.88
C TYR A 176 -0.03 -19.82 1.90
N ILE A 177 -0.39 -19.18 0.78
CA ILE A 177 -1.64 -18.42 0.67
C ILE A 177 -2.86 -19.33 0.80
N HIS A 178 -2.86 -20.48 0.13
CA HIS A 178 -3.92 -21.48 0.26
C HIS A 178 -3.98 -22.06 1.67
N ASP A 179 -2.84 -22.40 2.27
CA ASP A 179 -2.75 -22.89 3.65
C ASP A 179 -3.27 -21.86 4.66
N ALA A 180 -2.93 -20.59 4.51
CA ALA A 180 -3.44 -19.52 5.36
C ALA A 180 -4.97 -19.42 5.28
N LYS A 181 -5.51 -19.37 4.06
CA LYS A 181 -6.94 -19.28 3.82
C LYS A 181 -7.68 -20.54 4.33
N ASP A 182 -7.16 -21.74 4.12
CA ASP A 182 -7.78 -22.98 4.63
C ASP A 182 -7.72 -23.09 6.16
N ASN A 183 -6.79 -22.39 6.81
CA ASN A 183 -6.72 -22.25 8.27
C ASN A 183 -7.46 -20.99 8.80
N GLY A 184 -8.38 -20.41 8.02
CA GLY A 184 -9.21 -19.29 8.47
C GLY A 184 -8.51 -17.93 8.51
N ARG A 185 -7.32 -17.80 7.91
CA ARG A 185 -6.54 -16.55 7.95
C ARG A 185 -6.74 -15.76 6.65
N SER A 186 -7.11 -14.49 6.79
CA SER A 186 -7.19 -13.57 5.65
C SER A 186 -5.81 -13.05 5.25
N ILE A 187 -5.65 -12.68 3.99
CA ILE A 187 -4.41 -12.18 3.42
C ILE A 187 -4.65 -10.86 2.69
N TRP A 188 -3.68 -9.96 2.74
CA TRP A 188 -3.61 -8.78 1.89
C TRP A 188 -2.41 -8.86 0.93
N ILE A 189 -2.68 -8.58 -0.35
CA ILE A 189 -1.68 -8.52 -1.43
C ILE A 189 -1.92 -7.25 -2.25
N ALA A 190 -0.84 -6.54 -2.60
CA ALA A 190 -0.92 -5.45 -3.58
C ALA A 190 -1.21 -6.00 -4.99
N GLN A 191 -2.08 -5.33 -5.76
CA GLN A 191 -2.50 -5.76 -7.09
C GLN A 191 -1.39 -5.83 -8.14
N ARG A 192 -0.21 -5.29 -7.85
CA ARG A 192 1.01 -5.49 -8.63
C ARG A 192 2.25 -5.41 -7.75
N GLU A 193 3.38 -5.81 -8.30
CA GLU A 193 4.65 -5.66 -7.60
C GLU A 193 5.04 -4.18 -7.46
N GLY A 194 5.20 -3.73 -6.21
CA GLY A 194 5.63 -2.38 -5.87
C GLY A 194 4.51 -1.34 -5.89
N ARG A 195 4.75 -0.23 -5.21
CA ARG A 195 3.79 0.89 -5.15
C ARG A 195 3.71 1.62 -6.50
N ALA A 196 2.52 2.10 -6.84
CA ALA A 196 2.30 3.00 -7.97
C ALA A 196 3.18 4.23 -7.82
N LYS A 197 3.98 4.52 -8.86
CA LYS A 197 4.78 5.74 -8.93
C LYS A 197 3.99 6.86 -9.59
N ASP A 198 3.22 6.53 -10.61
CA ASP A 198 2.40 7.41 -11.43
C ASP A 198 0.92 7.41 -11.00
N GLY A 199 0.54 6.75 -9.91
CA GLY A 199 -0.89 6.66 -9.51
C GLY A 199 -1.78 5.87 -10.48
N PHE A 200 -1.20 5.18 -11.47
CA PHE A 200 -1.91 4.36 -12.44
C PHE A 200 -2.03 2.91 -11.94
N ASP A 201 -3.15 2.69 -11.26
CA ASP A 201 -3.80 1.48 -10.74
C ASP A 201 -4.16 0.27 -11.66
N ILE A 202 -3.28 -0.59 -12.22
CA ILE A 202 -3.70 -1.86 -12.91
C ILE A 202 -3.20 -3.13 -12.23
N THR A 203 -4.05 -4.16 -12.16
CA THR A 203 -3.77 -5.48 -11.58
C THR A 203 -2.89 -6.31 -12.51
N ASP A 204 -1.82 -6.91 -11.98
CA ASP A 204 -0.93 -7.80 -12.73
C ASP A 204 -1.51 -9.23 -12.80
N PRO A 205 -1.85 -9.76 -13.99
CA PRO A 205 -2.34 -11.12 -14.15
C PRO A 205 -1.36 -12.19 -13.63
N ALA A 206 -0.07 -11.88 -13.48
CA ALA A 206 0.92 -12.77 -12.90
C ALA A 206 0.60 -13.17 -11.44
N ILE A 207 -0.12 -12.32 -10.69
CA ILE A 207 -0.57 -12.66 -9.34
C ILE A 207 -1.57 -13.83 -9.40
N MET A 208 -2.53 -13.79 -10.34
CA MET A 208 -3.51 -14.87 -10.51
C MET A 208 -2.85 -16.16 -10.97
N LYS A 209 -1.85 -16.04 -11.87
CA LYS A 209 -1.02 -17.19 -12.27
C LYS A 209 -0.31 -17.79 -11.05
N MET A 210 0.26 -16.96 -10.17
CA MET A 210 0.92 -17.41 -8.94
C MET A 210 -0.05 -18.12 -8.00
N LEU A 211 -1.26 -17.57 -7.79
CA LEU A 211 -2.29 -18.18 -6.94
C LEU A 211 -2.73 -19.57 -7.42
N HIS A 212 -2.61 -19.88 -8.72
CA HIS A 212 -2.96 -21.18 -9.29
C HIS A 212 -1.86 -22.24 -9.22
N ILE A 213 -0.59 -21.87 -9.00
CA ILE A 213 0.54 -22.80 -9.10
C ILE A 213 0.38 -24.00 -8.14
N TRP A 214 0.06 -23.74 -6.87
CA TRP A 214 -0.04 -24.80 -5.87
C TRP A 214 -1.23 -25.74 -6.10
N PRO A 215 -2.49 -25.27 -6.25
CA PRO A 215 -3.63 -26.16 -6.53
C PRO A 215 -3.44 -27.01 -7.77
N LYS A 216 -2.87 -26.43 -8.84
CA LYS A 216 -2.55 -27.17 -10.06
C LYS A 216 -1.53 -28.28 -9.81
N LYS A 217 -0.50 -28.01 -9.01
CA LYS A 217 0.57 -28.97 -8.70
C LYS A 217 0.09 -30.08 -7.75
N GLU A 218 -0.70 -29.73 -6.76
CA GLU A 218 -1.13 -30.65 -5.69
C GLU A 218 -2.24 -31.59 -6.15
N SER A 219 -3.26 -31.07 -6.85
CA SER A 219 -4.47 -31.84 -7.18
C SER A 219 -4.88 -31.78 -8.66
N GLY A 220 -4.11 -31.08 -9.50
CA GLY A 220 -4.49 -30.87 -10.90
C GLY A 220 -5.69 -29.94 -11.08
N MET A 221 -6.05 -29.17 -10.04
CA MET A 221 -7.20 -28.28 -10.06
C MET A 221 -7.10 -27.26 -11.21
N ASP A 222 -8.21 -27.07 -11.93
CA ASP A 222 -8.29 -26.07 -12.99
C ASP A 222 -8.26 -24.64 -12.42
N PHE A 223 -7.97 -23.66 -13.29
CA PHE A 223 -7.78 -22.27 -12.89
C PHE A 223 -9.04 -21.65 -12.28
N ALA A 224 -10.18 -21.86 -12.93
CA ALA A 224 -11.47 -21.31 -12.51
C ALA A 224 -11.84 -21.81 -11.11
N SER A 225 -11.74 -23.12 -10.87
CA SER A 225 -12.00 -23.72 -9.56
C SER A 225 -11.05 -23.20 -8.48
N ALA A 226 -9.75 -23.04 -8.81
CA ALA A 226 -8.75 -22.54 -7.87
C ALA A 226 -9.03 -21.09 -7.45
N ILE A 227 -9.39 -20.22 -8.39
CA ILE A 227 -9.71 -18.82 -8.09
C ILE A 227 -11.01 -18.68 -7.29
N ALA A 228 -12.04 -19.46 -7.63
CA ALA A 228 -13.32 -19.43 -6.93
C ALA A 228 -13.20 -19.78 -5.43
N GLN A 229 -12.22 -20.60 -5.05
CA GLN A 229 -11.99 -20.98 -3.65
C GLN A 229 -11.29 -19.92 -2.81
N LEU A 230 -10.74 -18.86 -3.42
CA LEU A 230 -9.89 -17.91 -2.73
C LEU A 230 -10.63 -16.73 -2.09
N ASN A 231 -11.93 -16.55 -2.38
CA ASN A 231 -12.72 -15.41 -1.93
C ASN A 231 -11.98 -14.08 -2.18
N LEU A 232 -11.60 -13.82 -3.44
CA LEU A 232 -10.86 -12.60 -3.79
C LEU A 232 -11.74 -11.38 -3.55
N VAL A 233 -11.24 -10.40 -2.80
CA VAL A 233 -11.95 -9.15 -2.51
C VAL A 233 -11.11 -7.97 -2.98
N PRO A 234 -11.58 -7.20 -3.99
CA PRO A 234 -10.92 -5.97 -4.39
C PRO A 234 -11.07 -4.90 -3.29
N VAL A 235 -10.02 -4.14 -3.05
CA VAL A 235 -10.01 -3.02 -2.09
C VAL A 235 -9.45 -1.78 -2.78
N SER A 236 -10.18 -0.67 -2.68
CA SER A 236 -9.71 0.63 -3.16
C SER A 236 -9.24 1.49 -1.99
N ILE A 237 -8.00 1.96 -2.09
CA ILE A 237 -7.34 2.82 -1.11
C ILE A 237 -7.12 4.18 -1.77
N SER A 238 -7.82 5.19 -1.28
CA SER A 238 -7.77 6.54 -1.83
C SER A 238 -7.14 7.51 -0.84
N TYR A 239 -6.06 8.16 -1.26
CA TYR A 239 -5.43 9.25 -0.51
C TYR A 239 -5.70 10.58 -1.23
N GLU A 240 -6.01 11.62 -0.47
CA GLU A 240 -6.09 12.98 -1.00
C GLU A 240 -4.70 13.51 -1.36
N TYR A 241 -3.72 13.28 -0.49
CA TYR A 241 -2.31 13.58 -0.76
C TYR A 241 -1.45 12.36 -0.51
N ASP A 242 -0.55 12.10 -1.44
CA ASP A 242 0.48 11.08 -1.29
C ASP A 242 1.68 11.68 -0.55
N PRO A 243 2.05 11.19 0.65
CA PRO A 243 3.16 11.74 1.43
C PRO A 243 4.53 11.53 0.76
N CYS A 244 4.59 10.66 -0.25
CA CYS A 244 5.79 10.33 -1.01
C CYS A 244 5.73 10.82 -2.47
N ASP A 245 4.78 11.69 -2.84
CA ASP A 245 4.65 12.18 -4.24
C ASP A 245 5.95 12.82 -4.77
N GLY A 246 6.64 13.64 -3.96
CA GLY A 246 7.93 14.22 -4.34
C GLY A 246 8.99 13.16 -4.63
N LEU A 247 9.15 12.16 -3.76
CA LEU A 247 10.11 11.08 -3.96
C LEU A 247 9.79 10.26 -5.21
N LYS A 248 8.50 9.94 -5.43
CA LYS A 248 8.04 9.21 -6.61
C LYS A 248 8.28 10.01 -7.90
N ALA A 249 8.02 11.31 -7.88
CA ALA A 249 8.22 12.19 -9.04
C ALA A 249 9.70 12.31 -9.42
N THR A 250 10.59 12.48 -8.44
CA THR A 250 12.05 12.48 -8.68
C THR A 250 12.54 11.15 -9.22
N GLU A 251 12.05 10.02 -8.70
CA GLU A 251 12.39 8.69 -9.21
C GLU A 251 11.94 8.50 -10.66
N MET A 252 10.70 8.90 -11.00
CA MET A 252 10.18 8.78 -12.37
C MET A 252 11.01 9.61 -13.35
N GLN A 253 11.33 10.85 -12.99
CA GLN A 253 12.22 11.69 -13.78
C GLN A 253 13.61 11.06 -13.98
N ALA A 254 14.24 10.58 -12.91
CA ALA A 254 15.56 9.98 -12.99
C ALA A 254 15.57 8.72 -13.86
N ARG A 255 14.49 7.93 -13.85
CA ARG A 255 14.33 6.74 -14.71
C ARG A 255 14.21 7.12 -16.18
N GLU A 256 13.47 8.18 -16.51
CA GLU A 256 13.38 8.67 -17.90
C GLU A 256 14.72 9.17 -18.43
N ASN A 257 15.54 9.76 -17.57
CA ASN A 257 16.90 10.19 -17.90
C ASN A 257 17.94 9.06 -17.86
N ALA A 258 17.54 7.81 -17.56
CA ALA A 258 18.42 6.66 -17.35
C ALA A 258 19.49 6.84 -16.23
N ASP A 259 19.29 7.80 -15.33
CA ASP A 259 20.20 8.16 -14.24
C ASP A 259 19.79 7.57 -12.87
N TYR A 260 18.72 6.78 -12.82
CA TYR A 260 18.21 6.26 -11.56
C TYR A 260 19.07 5.10 -11.00
N VAL A 261 19.69 5.36 -9.85
CA VAL A 261 20.28 4.34 -8.98
C VAL A 261 19.55 4.37 -7.65
N LYS A 262 18.90 3.26 -7.30
CA LYS A 262 18.18 3.15 -6.02
C LYS A 262 19.16 3.32 -4.86
N SER A 263 18.88 4.29 -4.00
CA SER A 263 19.76 4.60 -2.87
C SER A 263 19.50 3.65 -1.69
N GLU A 264 20.54 3.38 -0.90
CA GLU A 264 20.39 2.62 0.33
C GLU A 264 19.54 3.43 1.33
N GLY A 265 18.45 2.83 1.84
CA GLY A 265 17.54 3.48 2.78
C GLY A 265 16.35 4.22 2.16
N GLU A 266 16.22 4.30 0.84
CA GLU A 266 15.08 4.97 0.16
C GLU A 266 13.70 4.40 0.57
N ASP A 267 13.63 3.08 0.76
CA ASP A 267 12.41 2.39 1.22
C ASP A 267 12.11 2.77 2.69
N VAL A 268 13.12 2.91 3.54
CA VAL A 268 12.96 3.34 4.94
C VAL A 268 12.44 4.78 4.98
N GLU A 269 13.02 5.69 4.20
CA GLU A 269 12.53 7.07 4.12
C GLU A 269 11.06 7.12 3.68
N SER A 270 10.70 6.33 2.66
CA SER A 270 9.32 6.24 2.17
C SER A 270 8.36 5.77 3.28
N ILE A 271 8.74 4.74 4.07
CA ILE A 271 7.94 4.25 5.21
C ILE A 271 7.77 5.36 6.26
N MET A 272 8.85 6.03 6.64
CA MET A 272 8.79 7.07 7.68
C MET A 272 7.94 8.26 7.24
N ARG A 273 8.05 8.68 5.99
CA ARG A 273 7.18 9.72 5.40
C ARG A 273 5.73 9.28 5.35
N GLY A 274 5.49 8.04 4.92
CA GLY A 274 4.19 7.40 4.93
C GLY A 274 3.52 7.46 6.30
N ILE A 275 4.24 7.20 7.37
CA ILE A 275 3.71 7.28 8.74
C ILE A 275 3.53 8.75 9.18
N ALA A 276 4.55 9.59 9.00
CA ALA A 276 4.62 10.89 9.68
C ALA A 276 3.91 12.04 8.95
N LEU A 277 3.91 12.06 7.61
CA LEU A 277 3.47 13.24 6.86
C LEU A 277 1.94 13.29 6.68
N PRO A 278 1.35 14.50 6.58
CA PRO A 278 -0.07 14.67 6.34
C PRO A 278 -0.52 14.06 5.00
N LYS A 279 -1.67 13.39 5.01
CA LYS A 279 -2.28 12.69 3.86
C LYS A 279 -3.59 13.34 3.38
N GLY A 280 -4.03 14.39 4.08
CA GLY A 280 -5.36 14.95 3.90
C GLY A 280 -6.42 13.93 4.29
N ARG A 281 -7.44 13.77 3.45
CA ARG A 281 -8.49 12.76 3.62
C ARG A 281 -8.06 11.41 3.03
N VAL A 282 -8.46 10.34 3.70
CA VAL A 282 -8.20 8.97 3.26
C VAL A 282 -9.49 8.16 3.30
N HIS A 283 -9.70 7.35 2.27
CA HIS A 283 -10.86 6.48 2.15
C HIS A 283 -10.46 5.04 1.79
N ILE A 284 -11.01 4.07 2.52
CA ILE A 284 -10.90 2.64 2.21
C ILE A 284 -12.27 2.13 1.77
N GLN A 285 -12.37 1.64 0.54
CA GLN A 285 -13.58 0.98 0.06
C GLN A 285 -13.29 -0.49 -0.18
N ILE A 286 -13.88 -1.35 0.66
CA ILE A 286 -13.87 -2.80 0.47
C ILE A 286 -14.93 -3.13 -0.58
N GLY A 287 -14.53 -3.86 -1.63
CA GLY A 287 -15.41 -4.31 -2.68
C GLY A 287 -16.24 -5.52 -2.29
N LYS A 288 -16.98 -6.05 -3.26
CA LYS A 288 -17.68 -7.34 -3.09
C LYS A 288 -16.73 -8.47 -3.45
N PRO A 289 -16.77 -9.60 -2.72
CA PRO A 289 -16.08 -10.81 -3.16
C PRO A 289 -16.39 -11.10 -4.62
N LEU A 290 -15.37 -11.46 -5.40
CA LEU A 290 -15.58 -11.82 -6.80
C LEU A 290 -16.50 -13.04 -6.88
N GLU A 291 -17.59 -12.89 -7.64
CA GLU A 291 -18.56 -13.95 -7.90
C GLU A 291 -18.44 -14.42 -9.35
N GLY A 292 -18.60 -15.72 -9.57
CA GLY A 292 -18.62 -16.31 -10.91
C GLY A 292 -17.32 -17.02 -11.30
N THR A 293 -17.27 -17.41 -12.58
CA THR A 293 -16.20 -18.22 -13.15
C THR A 293 -15.43 -17.40 -14.16
N TYR A 294 -14.12 -17.27 -13.96
CA TYR A 294 -13.23 -16.55 -14.86
C TYR A 294 -12.39 -17.52 -15.69
N ALA A 295 -12.32 -17.29 -17.00
CA ALA A 295 -11.66 -18.20 -17.94
C ALA A 295 -10.12 -18.19 -17.79
N ASP A 296 -9.55 -17.03 -17.47
CA ASP A 296 -8.11 -16.82 -17.46
C ASP A 296 -7.68 -15.72 -16.46
N PRO A 297 -6.36 -15.60 -16.17
CA PRO A 297 -5.80 -14.57 -15.31
C PRO A 297 -6.17 -13.13 -15.66
N ASP A 298 -6.31 -12.82 -16.96
CA ASP A 298 -6.58 -11.48 -17.44
C ASP A 298 -8.04 -11.08 -17.14
N ALA A 299 -8.97 -12.02 -17.28
CA ALA A 299 -10.37 -11.82 -16.90
C ALA A 299 -10.55 -11.55 -15.39
N VAL A 300 -9.80 -12.25 -14.53
CA VAL A 300 -9.81 -11.98 -13.08
C VAL A 300 -9.21 -10.61 -12.77
N ALA A 301 -8.07 -10.28 -13.38
CA ALA A 301 -7.43 -8.98 -13.20
C ALA A 301 -8.35 -7.82 -13.62
N GLN A 302 -9.05 -7.98 -14.75
CA GLN A 302 -10.05 -7.01 -15.21
C GLN A 302 -11.18 -6.84 -14.18
N ALA A 303 -11.75 -7.93 -13.67
CA ALA A 303 -12.83 -7.86 -12.68
C ALA A 303 -12.41 -7.23 -11.35
N LEU A 304 -11.15 -7.45 -10.93
CA LEU A 304 -10.56 -6.75 -9.78
C LEU A 304 -10.44 -5.26 -10.07
N ASP A 305 -9.85 -4.89 -11.20
CA ASP A 305 -9.64 -3.49 -11.57
C ASP A 305 -10.95 -2.72 -11.74
N GLU A 306 -11.99 -3.33 -12.32
CA GLU A 306 -13.33 -2.74 -12.44
C GLU A 306 -13.84 -2.26 -11.07
N GLN A 307 -13.80 -3.13 -10.05
CA GLN A 307 -14.20 -2.75 -8.70
C GLN A 307 -13.23 -1.76 -8.05
N ILE A 308 -11.91 -1.97 -8.13
CA ILE A 308 -10.92 -1.09 -7.49
C ILE A 308 -11.01 0.34 -8.03
N VAL A 309 -11.14 0.49 -9.35
CA VAL A 309 -11.22 1.79 -10.04
C VAL A 309 -12.57 2.47 -9.80
N GLN A 310 -13.68 1.74 -9.86
CA GLN A 310 -15.01 2.31 -9.59
C GLN A 310 -15.12 2.80 -8.13
N ASN A 311 -14.59 2.01 -7.20
CA ASN A 311 -14.59 2.29 -5.77
C ASN A 311 -13.56 3.36 -5.36
N TYR A 312 -12.65 3.76 -6.26
CA TYR A 312 -11.68 4.81 -5.96
C TYR A 312 -12.39 6.16 -5.76
N LYS A 313 -12.22 6.73 -4.56
CA LYS A 313 -12.77 8.04 -4.19
C LYS A 313 -11.84 9.13 -4.69
N LEU A 314 -12.33 9.92 -5.64
CA LEU A 314 -11.61 11.07 -6.17
C LEU A 314 -11.68 12.22 -5.18
N PHE A 315 -10.52 12.84 -4.95
CA PHE A 315 -10.39 14.06 -4.17
C PHE A 315 -10.08 15.25 -5.07
N PRO A 316 -10.30 16.49 -4.61
CA PRO A 316 -10.06 17.72 -5.38
C PRO A 316 -8.68 17.80 -6.04
N PRO A 317 -7.56 17.38 -5.41
CA PRO A 317 -6.26 17.36 -6.09
C PRO A 317 -6.25 16.59 -7.41
N SER A 318 -7.01 15.48 -7.53
CA SER A 318 -7.11 14.73 -8.79
C SER A 318 -7.81 15.51 -9.89
N LEU A 319 -8.86 16.25 -9.53
CA LEU A 319 -9.63 17.07 -10.47
C LEU A 319 -8.85 18.33 -10.86
N LEU A 320 -8.17 18.97 -9.91
CA LEU A 320 -7.33 20.13 -10.19
C LEU A 320 -6.12 19.74 -11.04
N ALA A 321 -5.51 18.58 -10.78
CA ALA A 321 -4.37 18.10 -11.54
C ALA A 321 -4.68 17.93 -13.03
N ILE A 322 -5.86 17.40 -13.38
CA ILE A 322 -6.26 17.27 -14.80
C ILE A 322 -6.43 18.64 -15.46
N GLU A 323 -6.95 19.66 -14.75
CA GLU A 323 -7.06 21.02 -15.27
C GLU A 323 -5.68 21.65 -15.52
N HIS A 324 -4.74 21.46 -14.59
CA HIS A 324 -3.36 21.91 -14.75
C HIS A 324 -2.69 21.22 -15.95
N LEU A 325 -2.87 19.90 -16.13
CA LEU A 325 -2.35 19.17 -17.28
C LEU A 325 -2.97 19.63 -18.59
N ALA A 326 -4.27 19.93 -18.64
CA ALA A 326 -4.92 20.46 -19.84
C ALA A 326 -4.33 21.81 -20.25
N ASN A 327 -4.02 22.67 -19.28
CA ASN A 327 -3.38 23.97 -19.53
C ASN A 327 -1.92 23.82 -19.98
N LEU A 328 -1.15 22.94 -19.34
CA LEU A 328 0.20 22.58 -19.80
C LEU A 328 0.16 21.98 -21.21
N GLY A 329 -0.83 21.15 -21.48
CA GLY A 329 -1.09 20.52 -22.77
C GLY A 329 -1.28 21.52 -23.89
N LYS A 330 -1.92 22.67 -23.63
CA LYS A 330 -2.05 23.77 -24.59
C LYS A 330 -0.72 24.50 -24.82
N ALA A 331 0.12 24.60 -23.79
CA ALA A 331 1.40 25.31 -23.85
C ALA A 331 2.54 24.46 -24.47
N MET A 332 2.51 23.13 -24.30
CA MET A 332 3.57 22.22 -24.72
C MET A 332 3.13 21.33 -25.89
N HIS A 333 3.79 21.46 -27.04
CA HIS A 333 3.55 20.65 -28.25
C HIS A 333 4.05 19.19 -28.16
N SER A 334 4.67 18.79 -27.04
CA SER A 334 5.30 17.47 -26.86
C SER A 334 4.34 16.34 -26.47
N PHE A 335 3.11 16.64 -26.06
CA PHE A 335 2.14 15.60 -25.74
C PHE A 335 1.59 14.94 -27.02
N LYS A 336 1.47 13.61 -27.01
CA LYS A 336 0.78 12.88 -28.08
C LYS A 336 -0.67 13.38 -28.21
N GLU A 337 -1.14 13.52 -29.44
CA GLU A 337 -2.45 14.12 -29.74
C GLU A 337 -3.62 13.36 -29.09
N GLU A 338 -3.52 12.04 -29.02
CA GLU A 338 -4.48 11.16 -28.34
C GLU A 338 -4.57 11.45 -26.83
N TYR A 339 -3.42 11.61 -26.17
CA TYR A 339 -3.34 11.93 -24.74
C TYR A 339 -3.94 13.31 -24.44
N ARG A 340 -3.64 14.31 -25.28
CA ARG A 340 -4.23 15.66 -25.20
C ARG A 340 -5.74 15.64 -25.34
N SER A 341 -6.24 14.90 -26.33
CA SER A 341 -7.67 14.77 -26.60
C SER A 341 -8.40 14.17 -25.41
N ARG A 342 -7.85 13.09 -24.85
CA ARG A 342 -8.37 12.44 -23.64
C ARG A 342 -8.35 13.34 -22.41
N ILE A 343 -7.26 14.09 -22.17
CA ILE A 343 -7.20 15.07 -21.08
C ILE A 343 -8.29 16.13 -21.23
N ASN A 344 -8.47 16.68 -22.43
CA ASN A 344 -9.45 17.74 -22.67
C ASN A 344 -10.89 17.25 -22.44
N GLU A 345 -11.23 16.05 -22.89
CA GLU A 345 -12.54 15.42 -22.66
C GLU A 345 -12.81 15.24 -21.15
N ILE A 346 -11.86 14.64 -20.44
CA ILE A 346 -12.00 14.36 -19.01
C ILE A 346 -11.99 15.65 -18.19
N THR A 347 -11.27 16.69 -18.63
CA THR A 347 -11.30 18.02 -18.01
C THR A 347 -12.71 18.60 -18.03
N LEU A 348 -13.47 18.43 -19.12
CA LEU A 348 -14.85 18.91 -19.19
C LEU A 348 -15.74 18.22 -18.15
N GLN A 349 -15.62 16.90 -18.00
CA GLN A 349 -16.35 16.13 -16.99
C GLN A 349 -15.91 16.48 -15.55
N SER A 350 -14.62 16.75 -15.35
CA SER A 350 -14.07 17.12 -14.05
C SER A 350 -14.65 18.45 -13.55
N ARG A 351 -14.90 19.40 -14.45
CA ARG A 351 -15.49 20.71 -14.12
C ARG A 351 -16.90 20.60 -13.58
N GLU A 352 -17.69 19.67 -14.09
CA GLU A 352 -19.03 19.42 -13.54
C GLU A 352 -18.96 18.86 -12.11
N SER A 353 -17.96 18.03 -11.82
CA SER A 353 -17.73 17.50 -10.47
C SER A 353 -17.22 18.59 -9.51
N LEU A 354 -16.32 19.45 -9.98
CA LEU A 354 -15.81 20.60 -9.24
C LEU A 354 -16.90 21.65 -8.97
N ALA A 355 -17.83 21.86 -9.90
CA ALA A 355 -18.93 22.81 -9.75
C ALA A 355 -19.92 22.45 -8.62
N ARG A 356 -19.86 21.21 -8.09
CA ARG A 356 -20.64 20.78 -6.92
C ARG A 356 -19.98 21.16 -5.58
N ILE A 357 -18.73 21.62 -5.61
CA ILE A 357 -18.01 22.10 -4.43
C ILE A 357 -18.31 23.59 -4.27
N GLU A 358 -18.55 24.03 -3.03
CA GLU A 358 -18.75 25.44 -2.72
C GLU A 358 -17.59 26.30 -3.26
N PRO A 359 -17.86 27.42 -3.97
CA PRO A 359 -16.81 28.17 -4.66
C PRO A 359 -15.64 28.61 -3.77
N GLN A 360 -15.92 28.96 -2.51
CA GLN A 360 -14.89 29.37 -1.55
C GLN A 360 -13.98 28.20 -1.15
N ASP A 361 -14.56 27.01 -0.95
CA ASP A 361 -13.79 25.80 -0.63
C ASP A 361 -12.97 25.32 -1.81
N LEU A 362 -13.53 25.37 -3.01
CA LEU A 362 -12.79 25.04 -4.23
C LEU A 362 -11.60 25.98 -4.42
N ALA A 363 -11.80 27.30 -4.25
CA ALA A 363 -10.73 28.28 -4.34
C ALA A 363 -9.61 28.02 -3.31
N ARG A 364 -9.98 27.67 -2.07
CA ARG A 364 -9.03 27.31 -1.01
C ARG A 364 -8.24 26.04 -1.39
N GLN A 365 -8.91 24.98 -1.81
CA GLN A 365 -8.26 23.71 -2.19
C GLN A 365 -7.37 23.88 -3.43
N ALA A 366 -7.78 24.69 -4.40
CA ALA A 366 -6.97 25.04 -5.56
C ALA A 366 -5.69 25.80 -5.16
N ALA A 367 -5.80 26.74 -4.21
CA ALA A 367 -4.65 27.45 -3.66
C ALA A 367 -3.70 26.52 -2.88
N GLU A 368 -4.24 25.64 -2.03
CA GLU A 368 -3.47 24.64 -1.28
C GLU A 368 -2.71 23.69 -2.23
N PHE A 369 -3.38 23.17 -3.26
CA PHE A 369 -2.75 22.28 -4.25
C PHE A 369 -1.71 23.01 -5.09
N SER A 370 -1.97 24.24 -5.53
CA SER A 370 -1.00 25.07 -6.27
C SER A 370 0.23 25.38 -5.43
N ALA A 371 0.05 25.72 -4.14
CA ALA A 371 1.15 25.96 -3.22
C ALA A 371 1.99 24.69 -2.98
N ARG A 372 1.33 23.52 -2.84
CA ARG A 372 2.02 22.23 -2.78
C ARG A 372 2.85 21.99 -4.04
N LEU A 373 2.27 22.18 -5.23
CA LEU A 373 2.97 21.96 -6.50
C LEU A 373 4.19 22.89 -6.63
N ALA A 374 4.05 24.16 -6.25
CA ALA A 374 5.11 25.16 -6.28
C ALA A 374 6.28 24.87 -5.32
N HIS A 375 6.07 24.02 -4.30
CA HIS A 375 7.14 23.57 -3.42
C HIS A 375 8.13 22.63 -4.13
N TYR A 376 7.70 21.96 -5.20
CA TYR A 376 8.52 21.02 -5.94
C TYR A 376 9.28 21.70 -7.10
N PRO A 377 10.49 21.23 -7.44
CA PRO A 377 11.22 21.70 -8.62
C PRO A 377 10.37 21.58 -9.89
N VAL A 378 10.43 22.59 -10.76
CA VAL A 378 9.62 22.67 -11.99
C VAL A 378 9.72 21.40 -12.83
N GLN A 379 10.90 20.78 -12.87
CA GLN A 379 11.17 19.61 -13.69
C GLN A 379 10.43 18.34 -13.23
N VAL A 380 9.97 18.29 -11.98
CA VAL A 380 9.20 17.13 -11.46
C VAL A 380 7.70 17.39 -11.35
N GLN A 381 7.26 18.66 -11.51
CA GLN A 381 5.86 19.05 -11.33
C GLN A 381 4.90 18.32 -12.28
N GLN A 382 5.31 18.06 -13.53
CA GLN A 382 4.48 17.30 -14.48
C GLN A 382 4.17 15.90 -13.97
N TYR A 383 5.17 15.15 -13.47
CA TYR A 383 4.94 13.81 -12.94
C TYR A 383 4.02 13.80 -11.71
N ILE A 384 4.09 14.85 -10.88
CA ILE A 384 3.18 15.01 -9.75
C ILE A 384 1.74 15.20 -10.27
N LEU A 385 1.54 16.09 -11.24
CA LEU A 385 0.24 16.31 -11.84
C LEU A 385 -0.33 15.02 -12.47
N GLU A 386 0.48 14.29 -13.23
CA GLU A 386 0.10 12.99 -13.81
C GLU A 386 -0.30 11.99 -12.72
N MET A 387 0.48 11.93 -11.63
CA MET A 387 0.19 11.05 -10.48
C MET A 387 -1.18 11.30 -9.86
N TYR A 388 -1.57 12.57 -9.70
CA TYR A 388 -2.88 12.92 -9.15
C TYR A 388 -4.01 12.78 -10.18
N ALA A 389 -3.75 12.97 -11.47
CA ALA A 389 -4.75 12.90 -12.53
C ALA A 389 -5.08 11.46 -12.99
N ASN A 390 -4.10 10.54 -12.94
CA ASN A 390 -4.24 9.16 -13.41
C ASN A 390 -5.40 8.37 -12.80
N PRO A 391 -5.77 8.54 -11.51
CA PRO A 391 -6.95 7.86 -10.95
C PRO A 391 -8.27 8.26 -11.64
N LEU A 392 -8.41 9.54 -12.01
CA LEU A 392 -9.55 10.02 -12.80
C LEU A 392 -9.51 9.48 -14.23
N LEU A 393 -8.32 9.49 -14.85
CA LEU A 393 -8.12 8.92 -16.18
C LEU A 393 -8.51 7.43 -16.22
N ASN A 394 -8.18 6.68 -15.18
CA ASN A 394 -8.55 5.27 -15.04
C ASN A 394 -10.04 5.10 -14.94
N LYS A 395 -10.70 5.89 -14.08
CA LYS A 395 -12.15 5.83 -13.92
C LYS A 395 -12.89 6.04 -15.24
N HIS A 396 -12.43 6.98 -16.06
CA HIS A 396 -12.99 7.20 -17.40
C HIS A 396 -12.78 6.01 -18.35
N LYS A 397 -11.61 5.36 -18.30
CA LYS A 397 -11.33 4.19 -19.15
C LYS A 397 -12.29 3.04 -18.83
N TYR A 398 -12.54 2.78 -17.55
CA TYR A 398 -13.40 1.68 -17.09
C TYR A 398 -14.90 2.02 -17.14
N SER A 399 -15.28 3.28 -17.37
CA SER A 399 -16.69 3.63 -17.65
C SER A 399 -17.09 3.44 -19.11
N LEU A 400 -16.10 3.29 -20.02
CA LEU A 400 -16.32 3.11 -21.46
C LEU A 400 -16.23 1.64 -21.91
N SER A 401 -15.68 0.77 -21.07
CA SER A 401 -15.62 -0.70 -21.23
C SER A 401 -16.86 -1.34 -20.63
#